data_AF-A0A6P0U7L3-F1
#
_entry.id   AF-A0A6P0U7L3-F1
#
_cell.length_a   1.000
_cell.length_b   1.000
_cell.length_c   1.000
_cell.angle_alpha   90.00
_cell.angle_beta   90.00
_cell.angle_gamma   90.00
#
_symmetry.space_group_name_H-M   'P 1'
#
loop_
_entity.id
_entity.type
_entity.pdbx_description
1 polymer ?
#
loop_
_entity_poly.entity_id
_entity_poly.type
_entity_poly.pdbx_seq_one_letter_code
_entity_poly.pdbx_strand_id
1 'polypeptide(L)'
;MKTDSIFYKLFLTIPSSFFELIGISGNEAKNYKFTSREVKQLSFRMDGLFVPTNSNSDQPFYLVEVQFQPKEELYYRIFSELFLYLRQYQPTNSWRVVVIYPTRSVEREEAHQFGDMLTLERVQRIYLDELAPINSLGVEIVKLVVEPEETAVDVAKSLVEKTQIQLTDVVRQENIIELIETIIV
;
A
#
# COMPACT_ATOMS: atom_id res chain seq x y z
N MET A 1 9.02 -5.86 -8.35
CA MET A 1 9.23 -4.70 -9.24
C MET A 1 7.97 -4.31 -10.01
N LYS A 2 7.37 -5.17 -10.86
CA LYS A 2 6.14 -4.83 -11.61
C LYS A 2 4.97 -4.53 -10.65
N THR A 3 4.70 -5.40 -9.67
CA THR A 3 3.62 -5.21 -8.69
C THR A 3 3.84 -4.00 -7.79
N ASP A 4 5.07 -3.80 -7.30
CA ASP A 4 5.42 -2.63 -6.48
C ASP A 4 5.12 -1.32 -7.22
N SER A 5 5.37 -1.26 -8.54
CA SER A 5 5.04 -0.10 -9.37
C SER A 5 3.53 0.09 -9.59
N ILE A 6 2.76 -1.00 -9.66
CA ILE A 6 1.30 -0.97 -9.75
C ILE A 6 0.70 -0.36 -8.48
N PHE A 7 1.11 -0.84 -7.30
CA PHE A 7 0.63 -0.31 -6.03
C PHE A 7 1.07 1.14 -5.79
N TYR A 8 2.30 1.48 -6.16
CA TYR A 8 2.76 2.86 -6.08
C TYR A 8 1.91 3.80 -6.96
N LYS A 9 1.65 3.43 -8.22
CA LYS A 9 0.76 4.18 -9.12
C LYS A 9 -0.66 4.26 -8.55
N LEU A 10 -1.19 3.16 -8.02
CA LEU A 10 -2.52 3.14 -7.42
C LEU A 10 -2.63 4.11 -6.24
N PHE A 11 -1.71 4.05 -5.28
CA PHE A 11 -1.74 4.91 -4.10
C PHE A 11 -1.48 6.37 -4.43
N LEU A 12 -0.77 6.64 -5.52
CA LEU A 12 -0.61 8.00 -6.05
C LEU A 12 -1.91 8.53 -6.67
N THR A 13 -2.64 7.71 -7.43
CA THR A 13 -3.85 8.12 -8.17
C THR A 13 -5.12 8.07 -7.32
N ILE A 14 -5.28 7.05 -6.47
CA ILE A 14 -6.39 6.86 -5.53
C ILE A 14 -5.81 6.60 -4.11
N PRO A 15 -5.35 7.64 -3.41
CA PRO A 15 -4.81 7.51 -2.04
C PRO A 15 -5.80 6.90 -1.03
N SER A 16 -7.11 7.07 -1.25
CA SER A 16 -8.15 6.50 -0.38
C SER A 16 -8.14 4.97 -0.35
N SER A 17 -7.67 4.32 -1.41
CA SER A 17 -7.57 2.86 -1.49
C SER A 17 -6.72 2.28 -0.37
N PHE A 18 -5.61 2.93 0.00
CA PHE A 18 -4.78 2.49 1.12
C PHE A 18 -5.53 2.54 2.45
N PHE A 19 -6.26 3.62 2.73
CA PHE A 19 -6.99 3.78 3.99
C PHE A 19 -8.14 2.77 4.10
N GLU A 20 -8.83 2.51 2.99
CA GLU A 20 -9.88 1.50 2.93
C GLU A 20 -9.32 0.09 3.16
N LEU A 21 -8.13 -0.23 2.62
CA LEU A 21 -7.46 -1.52 2.86
C LEU A 21 -7.14 -1.76 4.34
N ILE A 22 -6.76 -0.71 5.07
CA ILE A 22 -6.44 -0.82 6.50
C ILE A 22 -7.68 -0.69 7.40
N GLY A 23 -8.89 -0.64 6.82
CA GLY A 23 -10.16 -0.54 7.57
C GLY A 23 -10.47 0.87 8.09
N ILE A 24 -9.85 1.90 7.52
CA ILE A 24 -10.09 3.31 7.84
C ILE A 24 -10.93 3.95 6.71
N SER A 25 -11.69 4.99 7.04
CA SER A 25 -12.44 5.76 6.04
C SER A 25 -11.50 6.32 4.96
N GLY A 26 -11.81 6.07 3.69
CA GLY A 26 -11.08 6.62 2.55
C GLY A 26 -10.98 8.15 2.54
N ASN A 27 -11.87 8.84 3.27
CA ASN A 27 -11.80 10.29 3.48
C ASN A 27 -10.54 10.74 4.23
N GLU A 28 -9.96 9.88 5.06
CA GLU A 28 -8.71 10.21 5.79
C GLU A 28 -7.58 10.54 4.83
N ALA A 29 -7.58 10.00 3.62
CA ALA A 29 -6.55 10.26 2.62
C ALA A 29 -6.35 11.75 2.30
N LYS A 30 -7.37 12.60 2.48
CA LYS A 30 -7.28 14.06 2.30
C LYS A 30 -6.31 14.72 3.30
N ASN A 31 -6.06 14.07 4.43
CA ASN A 31 -5.16 14.53 5.49
C ASN A 31 -3.72 14.05 5.28
N TYR A 32 -3.42 13.34 4.20
CA TYR A 32 -2.11 12.73 3.96
C TYR A 32 -1.56 13.07 2.59
N LYS A 33 -0.23 13.08 2.51
CA LYS A 33 0.52 13.07 1.27
C LYS A 33 1.21 11.73 1.10
N PHE A 34 0.92 11.04 0.00
CA PHE A 34 1.72 9.89 -0.43
C PHE A 34 3.01 10.38 -1.10
N THR A 35 4.16 9.87 -0.68
CA THR A 35 5.46 10.35 -1.14
C THR A 35 6.54 9.28 -0.97
N SER A 36 7.69 9.54 -1.59
CA SER A 36 8.91 8.78 -1.41
C SER A 36 9.97 9.69 -0.77
N ARG A 37 10.76 9.16 0.18
CA ARG A 37 11.82 9.93 0.85
C ARG A 37 13.15 9.18 0.84
N GLU A 38 14.20 9.86 0.38
CA GLU A 38 15.57 9.36 0.42
C GLU A 38 16.23 9.64 1.77
N VAL A 39 16.92 8.63 2.30
CA VAL A 39 17.74 8.74 3.50
C VAL A 39 19.20 8.83 3.07
N LYS A 40 19.79 10.02 3.27
CA LYS A 40 21.03 10.45 2.59
C LYS A 40 22.27 9.64 2.95
N GLN A 41 22.34 9.05 4.14
CA GLN A 41 23.56 8.37 4.60
C GLN A 41 23.79 6.99 3.97
N LEU A 42 22.76 6.40 3.33
CA LEU A 42 22.82 5.01 2.84
C LEU A 42 22.19 4.82 1.45
N SER A 43 21.80 5.91 0.76
CA SER A 43 21.18 5.88 -0.58
C SER A 43 19.96 4.95 -0.70
N PHE A 44 19.27 4.67 0.40
CA PHE A 44 17.99 3.95 0.36
C PHE A 44 16.82 4.94 0.36
N ARG A 45 15.70 4.47 -0.17
CA ARG A 45 14.53 5.28 -0.45
C ARG A 45 13.29 4.56 0.07
N MET A 46 12.52 5.25 0.90
CA MET A 46 11.24 4.73 1.40
C MET A 46 10.16 5.16 0.43
N ASP A 47 9.70 4.22 -0.41
CA ASP A 47 8.81 4.52 -1.53
C ASP A 47 7.33 4.54 -1.18
N GLY A 48 6.93 3.90 -0.08
CA GLY A 48 5.54 3.83 0.35
C GLY A 48 5.23 4.67 1.59
N LEU A 49 5.45 5.99 1.57
CA LEU A 49 5.25 6.83 2.76
C LEU A 49 3.98 7.69 2.66
N PHE A 50 3.02 7.47 3.56
CA PHE A 50 1.92 8.41 3.81
C PHE A 50 2.25 9.29 5.02
N VAL A 51 2.46 10.59 4.78
CA VAL A 51 2.77 11.56 5.83
C VAL A 51 1.58 12.49 6.06
N PRO A 52 1.16 12.75 7.32
CA PRO A 52 0.14 13.74 7.62
C PRO A 52 0.49 15.12 7.04
N THR A 53 -0.48 15.82 6.47
CA THR A 53 -0.29 17.18 5.95
C THR A 53 -0.31 18.24 7.06
N ASN A 54 -0.83 17.89 8.24
CA ASN A 54 -0.86 18.74 9.42
C ASN A 54 0.11 18.21 10.48
N SER A 55 1.15 18.97 10.77
CA SER A 55 2.22 18.60 11.72
C SER A 55 1.77 18.51 13.18
N ASN A 56 0.57 19.01 13.51
CA ASN A 56 0.04 19.08 14.88
C ASN A 56 -1.10 18.09 15.15
N SER A 57 -1.33 17.09 14.30
CA SER A 57 -2.33 16.04 14.57
C SER A 57 -1.71 14.82 15.25
N ASP A 58 -2.50 14.14 16.10
CA ASP A 58 -2.16 12.82 16.68
C ASP A 58 -2.13 11.70 15.62
N GLN A 59 -2.24 12.03 14.33
CA GLN A 59 -2.24 11.09 13.24
C GLN A 59 -0.84 10.48 13.06
N PRO A 60 -0.73 9.16 12.84
CA PRO A 60 0.54 8.53 12.56
C PRO A 60 0.97 8.77 11.10
N PHE A 61 2.24 8.63 10.77
CA PHE A 61 2.64 8.36 9.39
C PHE A 61 2.62 6.85 9.12
N TYR A 62 2.39 6.46 7.87
CA TYR A 62 2.38 5.06 7.46
C TYR A 62 3.54 4.77 6.51
N LEU A 63 4.31 3.74 6.84
CA LEU A 63 5.21 3.06 5.91
C LEU A 63 4.48 1.85 5.34
N VAL A 64 4.33 1.82 4.03
CA VAL A 64 3.60 0.78 3.30
C VAL A 64 4.58 0.00 2.44
N GLU A 65 4.62 -1.31 2.65
CA GLU A 65 5.42 -2.23 1.86
C GLU A 65 4.51 -3.25 1.18
N VAL A 66 4.74 -3.51 -0.11
CA VAL A 66 3.97 -4.48 -0.89
C VAL A 66 4.90 -5.60 -1.30
N GLN A 67 4.56 -6.84 -0.95
CA GLN A 67 5.46 -7.98 -1.15
C GLN A 67 4.73 -9.20 -1.71
N PHE A 68 4.96 -9.48 -3.00
CA PHE A 68 4.33 -10.58 -3.74
C PHE A 68 5.20 -11.82 -3.92
N GLN A 69 6.46 -11.74 -3.47
CA GLN A 69 7.40 -12.85 -3.53
C GLN A 69 7.94 -13.15 -2.13
N PRO A 70 8.26 -14.39 -1.78
CA PRO A 70 8.89 -14.67 -0.51
C PRO A 70 10.26 -13.99 -0.45
N LYS A 71 10.50 -13.20 0.61
CA LYS A 71 11.78 -12.54 0.87
C LYS A 71 12.10 -12.66 2.35
N GLU A 72 13.09 -13.48 2.69
CA GLU A 72 13.52 -13.72 4.07
C GLU A 72 14.00 -12.42 4.74
N GLU A 73 14.64 -11.53 3.99
CA GLU A 73 15.22 -10.29 4.53
C GLU A 73 14.23 -9.12 4.62
N LEU A 74 12.94 -9.32 4.33
CA LEU A 74 11.96 -8.23 4.22
C LEU A 74 11.87 -7.40 5.50
N TYR A 75 11.65 -8.05 6.65
CA TYR A 75 11.47 -7.33 7.92
C TYR A 75 12.77 -6.69 8.41
N TYR A 76 13.92 -7.31 8.16
CA TYR A 76 15.22 -6.68 8.40
C TYR A 76 15.32 -5.36 7.62
N ARG A 77 14.92 -5.34 6.34
CA ARG A 77 14.88 -4.12 5.53
C ARG A 77 13.90 -3.09 6.11
N ILE A 78 12.63 -3.45 6.27
CA ILE A 78 11.57 -2.54 6.72
C ILE A 78 11.96 -1.84 8.03
N PHE A 79 12.37 -2.61 9.04
CA PHE A 79 12.68 -2.05 10.35
C PHE A 79 13.98 -1.25 10.36
N SER A 80 14.99 -1.68 9.59
CA SER A 80 16.21 -0.87 9.41
C SER A 80 15.89 0.49 8.80
N GLU A 81 15.10 0.51 7.71
CA GLU A 81 14.70 1.73 7.02
C GLU A 81 13.87 2.64 7.91
N LEU A 82 12.89 2.07 8.65
CA LEU A 82 12.07 2.81 9.61
C LEU A 82 12.94 3.47 10.69
N PHE A 83 13.86 2.74 11.33
CA PHE A 83 14.68 3.30 12.41
C PHE A 83 15.67 4.32 11.90
N LEU A 84 16.22 4.14 10.70
CA LEU A 84 17.07 5.13 10.05
C LEU A 84 16.30 6.41 9.70
N TYR A 85 15.05 6.28 9.23
CA TYR A 85 14.15 7.41 9.01
C TYR A 85 13.86 8.18 10.31
N LEU A 86 13.49 7.46 11.38
CA LEU A 86 13.22 8.07 12.69
C LEU A 86 14.46 8.80 13.23
N ARG A 87 15.65 8.21 13.08
CA ARG A 87 16.92 8.84 13.47
C ARG A 87 17.20 10.12 12.68
N GLN A 88 16.97 10.11 11.37
CA GLN A 88 17.29 11.26 10.50
C GLN A 88 16.28 12.41 10.66
N TYR A 89 14.99 12.10 10.75
CA TYR A 89 13.93 13.11 10.67
C TYR A 89 13.25 13.44 11.99
N GLN A 90 13.34 12.57 13.00
CA GLN A 90 12.73 12.76 14.33
C GLN A 90 11.28 13.30 14.27
N PRO A 91 10.38 12.62 13.54
CA PRO A 91 9.00 13.09 13.38
C PRO A 91 8.26 13.13 14.72
N THR A 92 7.36 14.10 14.89
CA THR A 92 6.46 14.21 16.05
C THR A 92 5.33 13.19 15.99
N ASN A 93 4.90 12.82 14.78
CA ASN A 93 3.85 11.83 14.54
C ASN A 93 4.33 10.41 14.91
N SER A 94 3.42 9.62 15.46
CA SER A 94 3.65 8.18 15.65
C SER A 94 3.85 7.47 14.31
N TRP A 95 4.50 6.31 14.31
CA TRP A 95 4.69 5.50 13.10
C TRP A 95 3.71 4.32 13.08
N ARG A 96 3.33 3.90 11.87
CA ARG A 96 2.69 2.62 11.57
C ARG A 96 3.34 1.99 10.34
N VAL A 97 3.46 0.67 10.35
CA VAL A 97 3.93 -0.15 9.23
C VAL A 97 2.76 -0.97 8.73
N VAL A 98 2.55 -1.00 7.42
CA VAL A 98 1.56 -1.85 6.77
C VAL A 98 2.28 -2.68 5.71
N VAL A 99 2.17 -4.00 5.80
CA VAL A 99 2.72 -4.91 4.80
C VAL A 99 1.56 -5.59 4.08
N ILE A 100 1.55 -5.51 2.76
CA ILE A 100 0.51 -6.07 1.90
C ILE A 100 1.08 -7.27 1.16
N TYR A 101 0.44 -8.43 1.36
CA TYR A 101 0.78 -9.71 0.74
C TYR A 101 -0.38 -10.21 -0.12
N PRO A 102 -0.12 -10.94 -1.21
CA PRO A 102 -1.19 -11.59 -1.95
C PRO A 102 -1.88 -12.68 -1.10
N THR A 103 -1.11 -13.48 -0.37
CA THR A 103 -1.56 -14.57 0.50
C THR A 103 -0.57 -14.77 1.66
N ARG A 104 -0.98 -15.50 2.72
CA ARG A 104 -0.10 -15.81 3.86
C ARG A 104 1.14 -16.61 3.50
N SER A 105 1.09 -17.44 2.46
CA SER A 105 2.21 -18.32 2.10
C SER A 105 3.45 -17.58 1.60
N VAL A 106 3.29 -16.30 1.22
CA VAL A 106 4.38 -15.42 0.77
C VAL A 106 5.15 -14.83 1.94
N GLU A 107 4.50 -14.60 3.09
CA GLU A 107 5.12 -13.96 4.25
C GLU A 107 6.26 -14.81 4.82
N ARG A 108 7.30 -14.12 5.30
CA ARG A 108 8.42 -14.68 6.05
C ARG A 108 8.56 -13.91 7.35
N GLU A 109 7.87 -14.37 8.39
CA GLU A 109 7.69 -13.63 9.65
C GLU A 109 9.00 -13.45 10.44
N GLU A 110 10.05 -14.23 10.19
CA GLU A 110 11.34 -14.14 10.92
C GLU A 110 11.13 -14.03 12.44
N ALA A 111 10.28 -14.93 12.99
CA ALA A 111 9.69 -14.83 14.32
C ALA A 111 10.72 -14.72 15.46
N HIS A 112 11.94 -15.26 15.27
CA HIS A 112 13.00 -15.16 16.27
C HIS A 112 13.49 -13.72 16.48
N GLN A 113 13.59 -12.92 15.42
CA GLN A 113 14.08 -11.54 15.51
C GLN A 113 12.93 -10.54 15.68
N PHE A 114 11.81 -10.77 15.00
CA PHE A 114 10.75 -9.76 14.87
C PHE A 114 9.41 -10.18 15.48
N GLY A 115 9.32 -11.36 16.11
CA GLY A 115 8.06 -11.87 16.67
C GLY A 115 7.31 -10.83 17.49
N ASP A 116 7.96 -10.24 18.50
CA ASP A 116 7.35 -9.18 19.32
C ASP A 116 6.97 -7.95 18.51
N MET A 117 7.81 -7.51 17.56
CA MET A 117 7.52 -6.37 16.70
C MET A 117 6.28 -6.61 15.81
N LEU A 118 6.10 -7.83 15.30
CA LEU A 118 4.96 -8.20 14.46
C LEU A 118 3.65 -8.33 15.24
N THR A 119 3.70 -8.35 16.57
CA THR A 119 2.51 -8.31 17.44
C THR A 119 2.05 -6.89 17.78
N LEU A 120 2.87 -5.87 17.51
CA LEU A 120 2.52 -4.49 17.79
C LEU A 120 1.31 -4.08 16.95
N GLU A 121 0.34 -3.39 17.55
CA GLU A 121 -0.81 -2.80 16.84
C GLU A 121 -0.40 -1.80 15.75
N ARG A 122 0.84 -1.32 15.80
CA ARG A 122 1.45 -0.42 14.82
C ARG A 122 1.98 -1.16 13.58
N VAL A 123 2.01 -2.48 13.57
CA VAL A 123 2.44 -3.32 12.45
C VAL A 123 1.25 -4.13 11.96
N GLN A 124 0.66 -3.72 10.85
CA GLN A 124 -0.48 -4.37 10.24
C GLN A 124 -0.04 -5.21 9.04
N ARG A 125 -0.53 -6.45 8.97
CA ARG A 125 -0.31 -7.36 7.85
C ARG A 125 -1.64 -7.58 7.14
N ILE A 126 -1.67 -7.32 5.84
CA ILE A 126 -2.85 -7.44 5.00
C ILE A 126 -2.59 -8.55 3.99
N TYR A 127 -3.52 -9.49 3.88
CA TYR A 127 -3.51 -10.56 2.88
C TYR A 127 -4.69 -10.34 1.94
N LEU A 128 -4.41 -10.17 0.65
CA LEU A 128 -5.40 -9.72 -0.33
C LEU A 128 -6.48 -10.77 -0.59
N ASP A 129 -6.13 -12.05 -0.51
CA ASP A 129 -7.05 -13.19 -0.58
C ASP A 129 -8.01 -13.29 0.61
N GLU A 130 -7.68 -12.64 1.74
CA GLU A 130 -8.48 -12.64 2.98
C GLU A 130 -9.34 -11.37 3.15
N LEU A 131 -9.30 -10.44 2.19
CA LEU A 131 -10.06 -9.19 2.28
C LEU A 131 -11.56 -9.44 2.21
N ALA A 132 -12.27 -8.91 3.22
CA ALA A 132 -13.72 -8.81 3.20
C ALA A 132 -14.22 -8.09 1.93
N PRO A 133 -15.46 -8.35 1.47
CA PRO A 133 -16.03 -7.62 0.34
C PRO A 133 -16.17 -6.13 0.68
N ILE A 134 -15.29 -5.31 0.11
CA ILE A 134 -15.33 -3.85 0.23
C ILE A 134 -15.73 -3.30 -1.13
N ASN A 135 -16.87 -2.62 -1.20
CA ASN A 135 -17.36 -1.97 -2.42
C ASN A 135 -16.67 -0.61 -2.59
N SER A 136 -15.40 -0.65 -2.97
CA SER A 136 -14.60 0.52 -3.34
C SER A 136 -13.81 0.22 -4.60
N LEU A 137 -13.82 1.16 -5.56
CA LEU A 137 -13.05 1.06 -6.80
C LEU A 137 -11.57 0.76 -6.52
N GLY A 138 -10.97 1.45 -5.54
CA GLY A 138 -9.56 1.28 -5.21
C GLY A 138 -9.26 -0.12 -4.68
N VAL A 139 -10.09 -0.64 -3.78
CA VAL A 139 -9.91 -1.99 -3.22
C VAL A 139 -10.20 -3.07 -4.25
N GLU A 140 -11.19 -2.89 -5.12
CA GLU A 140 -11.47 -3.85 -6.19
C GLU A 140 -10.31 -3.92 -7.21
N ILE A 141 -9.67 -2.80 -7.53
CA ILE A 141 -8.45 -2.78 -8.36
C ILE A 141 -7.31 -3.53 -7.67
N VAL A 142 -7.16 -3.39 -6.35
CA VAL A 142 -6.15 -4.16 -5.58
C VAL A 142 -6.42 -5.65 -5.65
N LYS A 143 -7.69 -6.05 -5.53
CA LYS A 143 -8.08 -7.47 -5.61
C LYS A 143 -7.84 -8.06 -6.99
N LEU A 144 -7.92 -7.26 -8.06
CA LEU A 144 -7.61 -7.71 -9.42
C LEU A 144 -6.20 -8.34 -9.54
N VAL A 145 -5.24 -7.87 -8.72
CA VAL A 145 -3.85 -8.38 -8.75
C VAL A 145 -3.75 -9.83 -8.28
N VAL A 146 -4.72 -10.31 -7.49
CA VAL A 146 -4.79 -11.69 -6.99
C VAL A 146 -5.97 -12.46 -7.56
N GLU A 147 -6.68 -11.88 -8.53
CA GLU A 147 -7.84 -12.50 -9.18
C GLU A 147 -7.36 -13.64 -10.09
N PRO A 148 -8.04 -14.81 -10.10
CA PRO A 148 -7.72 -15.90 -11.02
C PRO A 148 -7.79 -15.48 -12.49
N GLU A 149 -6.91 -16.02 -13.34
CA GLU A 149 -6.84 -15.67 -14.76
C GLU A 149 -8.18 -15.91 -15.49
N GLU A 150 -8.96 -16.90 -15.06
CA GLU A 150 -10.25 -17.25 -15.67
C GLU A 150 -11.30 -16.15 -15.49
N THR A 151 -11.23 -15.37 -14.40
CA THR A 151 -12.20 -14.31 -14.07
C THR A 151 -11.61 -12.91 -14.20
N ALA A 152 -10.29 -12.77 -14.16
CA ALA A 152 -9.58 -11.49 -14.15
C ALA A 152 -9.98 -10.57 -15.31
N VAL A 153 -10.12 -11.10 -16.53
CA VAL A 153 -10.50 -10.30 -17.70
C VAL A 153 -11.88 -9.68 -17.56
N ASP A 154 -12.85 -10.42 -17.03
CA ASP A 154 -14.22 -9.92 -16.89
C ASP A 154 -14.35 -8.95 -15.72
N VAL A 155 -13.63 -9.19 -14.62
CA VAL A 155 -13.52 -8.24 -13.51
C VAL A 155 -12.87 -6.94 -14.00
N ALA A 156 -11.80 -7.02 -14.79
CA ALA A 156 -11.13 -5.84 -15.34
C ALA A 156 -12.05 -4.99 -16.22
N LYS A 157 -12.84 -5.60 -17.11
CA LYS A 157 -13.82 -4.87 -17.92
C LYS A 157 -14.83 -4.13 -17.05
N SER A 158 -15.36 -4.80 -16.02
CA SER A 158 -16.28 -4.17 -15.07
C SER A 158 -15.63 -3.00 -14.32
N LEU A 159 -14.35 -3.11 -13.96
CA LEU A 159 -13.59 -2.04 -13.31
C LEU A 159 -13.35 -0.85 -14.23
N VAL A 160 -13.08 -1.08 -15.53
CA VAL A 160 -12.97 0.00 -16.52
C VAL A 160 -14.29 0.77 -16.60
N GLU A 161 -15.43 0.07 -16.73
CA GLU A 161 -16.76 0.72 -16.76
C GLU A 161 -17.04 1.52 -15.47
N LYS A 162 -16.77 0.93 -14.30
CA LYS A 162 -16.92 1.63 -13.00
C LYS A 162 -16.03 2.87 -12.93
N THR A 163 -14.79 2.80 -13.42
CA THR A 163 -13.84 3.92 -13.44
C THR A 163 -14.38 5.08 -14.27
N GLN A 164 -14.93 4.80 -15.45
CA GLN A 164 -15.51 5.79 -16.35
C GLN A 164 -16.75 6.48 -15.75
N ILE A 165 -17.49 5.79 -14.87
CA ILE A 165 -18.68 6.32 -14.20
C ILE A 165 -18.32 7.13 -12.95
N GLN A 166 -17.38 6.67 -12.14
CA GLN A 166 -17.09 7.24 -10.82
C GLN A 166 -16.07 8.39 -10.85
N LEU A 167 -15.15 8.39 -11.82
CA LEU A 167 -14.13 9.44 -11.95
C LEU A 167 -14.53 10.43 -13.03
N THR A 168 -14.55 11.71 -12.68
CA THR A 168 -14.82 12.82 -13.62
C THR A 168 -13.55 13.45 -14.20
N ASP A 169 -12.40 13.21 -13.54
CA ASP A 169 -11.10 13.69 -14.00
C ASP A 169 -10.53 12.74 -15.05
N VAL A 170 -10.45 13.22 -16.29
CA VAL A 170 -10.00 12.45 -17.46
C VAL A 170 -8.59 11.89 -17.27
N VAL A 171 -7.67 12.67 -16.68
CA VAL A 171 -6.29 12.23 -16.48
C VAL A 171 -6.25 11.11 -15.43
N ARG A 172 -7.01 11.23 -14.35
CA ARG A 172 -7.09 10.15 -13.34
C ARG A 172 -7.74 8.89 -13.93
N GLN A 173 -8.78 9.06 -14.74
CA GLN A 173 -9.48 7.96 -15.40
C GLN A 173 -8.54 7.18 -16.32
N GLU A 174 -7.78 7.87 -17.20
CA GLU A 174 -6.78 7.25 -18.08
C GLU A 174 -5.71 6.50 -17.28
N ASN A 175 -5.17 7.10 -16.22
CA ASN A 175 -4.17 6.46 -15.37
C ASN A 175 -4.68 5.17 -14.71
N ILE A 176 -5.96 5.13 -14.31
CA ILE A 176 -6.56 3.94 -13.68
C ILE A 176 -6.87 2.87 -14.72
N ILE A 177 -7.33 3.24 -15.91
CA ILE A 177 -7.54 2.28 -17.00
C ILE A 177 -6.21 1.64 -17.41
N GLU A 178 -5.15 2.43 -17.61
CA GLU A 178 -3.79 1.93 -17.89
C GLU A 178 -3.31 0.97 -16.78
N LEU A 179 -3.61 1.30 -15.52
CA LEU A 179 -3.26 0.45 -14.37
C LEU A 179 -3.99 -0.89 -14.44
N ILE A 180 -5.30 -0.90 -14.71
CA ILE A 180 -6.11 -2.11 -14.86
C ILE A 180 -5.57 -2.97 -16.01
N GLU A 181 -5.27 -2.37 -17.16
CA GLU A 181 -4.67 -3.06 -18.30
C GLU A 181 -3.30 -3.67 -17.95
N THR A 182 -2.47 -2.94 -17.21
CA THR A 182 -1.14 -3.41 -16.78
C THR A 182 -1.21 -4.61 -15.83
N ILE A 183 -2.31 -4.77 -15.08
CA ILE A 183 -2.53 -5.92 -14.19
C ILE A 183 -2.90 -7.17 -15.00
N ILE A 184 -3.65 -7.02 -16.09
CA ILE A 184 -4.15 -8.13 -16.91
C ILE A 184 -3.11 -8.66 -17.93
N VAL A 185 -2.18 -7.82 -18.36
CA VAL A 185 -1.07 -8.19 -19.27
C VAL A 185 0.08 -8.82 -18.49
#